data_AF-A0A1F9PZ45-F1
#
_entry.id   AF-A0A1F9PZ45-F1
#
_cell.length_a   1.000
_cell.length_b   1.000
_cell.length_c   1.000
_cell.angle_alpha   90.00
_cell.angle_beta   90.00
_cell.angle_gamma   90.00
#
_symmetry.space_group_name_H-M   'P 1'
#
loop_
_entity.id
_entity.type
_entity.pdbx_description
1 polymer ?
#
loop_
_entity_poly.entity_id
_entity_poly.type
_entity_poly.pdbx_seq_one_letter_code
_entity_poly.pdbx_strand_id
1 'polypeptide(L)'
;MPLKPKAVLLTPIAYRQRRLGGLVLASPCAISAREQSIVDRLAVQLGVTLHNLRQFGEMKLLSEQLRVHGAEIHITDRQLEEADRLPVEALSVLGGWR
;
A
#
# COMPACT_ATOMS: atom_id res chain seq x y z
N MET A 1 -10.92 -14.67 39.46
CA MET A 1 -9.58 -15.17 39.82
C MET A 1 -8.61 -14.67 38.75
N PRO A 2 -7.52 -13.94 39.09
CA PRO A 2 -6.62 -13.37 38.07
C PRO A 2 -5.77 -14.47 37.41
N LEU A 3 -5.73 -14.49 36.07
CA LEU A 3 -4.79 -15.33 35.32
C LEU A 3 -3.38 -14.78 35.50
N LYS A 4 -2.56 -15.43 36.34
CA LYS A 4 -1.12 -15.20 36.40
C LYS A 4 -0.41 -16.15 35.44
N PRO A 5 0.21 -15.66 34.36
CA PRO A 5 0.94 -16.54 33.45
C PRO A 5 2.19 -17.09 34.14
N LYS A 6 2.47 -18.38 33.94
CA LYS A 6 3.72 -19.02 34.38
C LYS A 6 4.86 -18.75 33.41
N ALA A 7 4.55 -18.44 32.14
CA ALA A 7 5.53 -18.13 31.12
C ALA A 7 5.00 -17.08 30.15
N VAL A 8 5.92 -16.28 29.60
CA VAL A 8 5.64 -15.31 28.54
C VAL A 8 6.65 -15.53 27.41
N LEU A 9 6.15 -15.58 26.19
CA LEU A 9 6.94 -15.67 24.96
C LEU A 9 6.90 -14.34 24.25
N LEU A 10 8.06 -13.85 23.84
CA LEU A 10 8.20 -12.67 22.99
C LEU A 10 8.95 -13.08 21.72
N THR A 11 8.23 -13.13 20.61
CA THR A 11 8.82 -13.49 19.30
C THR A 11 8.70 -12.30 18.35
N PRO A 12 9.81 -11.79 17.78
CA PRO A 12 9.75 -10.70 16.83
C PRO A 12 9.13 -11.17 15.51
N ILE A 13 8.23 -10.36 14.95
CA ILE A 13 7.72 -10.56 13.60
C ILE A 13 8.60 -9.72 12.68
N ALA A 14 9.36 -10.36 11.80
CA ALA A 14 10.31 -9.70 10.91
C ALA A 14 10.22 -10.26 9.48
N TYR A 15 10.56 -9.40 8.51
CA TYR A 15 10.67 -9.76 7.11
C TYR A 15 11.88 -9.05 6.49
N ARG A 16 12.75 -9.78 5.79
CA ARG A 16 13.99 -9.28 5.14
C ARG A 16 14.79 -8.30 6.03
N GLN A 17 15.18 -8.74 7.23
CA GLN A 17 15.95 -7.95 8.22
C GLN A 17 15.22 -6.73 8.81
N ARG A 18 13.96 -6.48 8.43
CA ARG A 18 13.14 -5.40 9.00
C ARG A 18 12.13 -5.98 9.99
N ARG A 19 12.14 -5.46 11.22
CA ARG A 19 11.15 -5.79 12.25
C ARG A 19 9.82 -5.11 11.90
N LEU A 20 8.76 -5.89 11.75
CA LEU A 20 7.41 -5.41 11.46
C LEU A 20 6.58 -5.29 12.74
N GLY A 21 6.90 -6.07 13.77
CA GLY A 21 6.22 -6.04 15.07
C GLY A 21 6.74 -7.08 16.05
N GLY A 22 5.97 -7.38 17.09
CA GLY A 22 6.25 -8.42 18.07
C GLY A 22 4.99 -9.20 18.44
N LEU A 23 5.15 -10.51 18.60
CA LEU A 23 4.12 -11.43 19.08
C LEU A 23 4.40 -11.72 20.55
N VAL A 24 3.42 -11.42 21.42
CA VAL A 24 3.48 -11.70 22.86
C VAL A 24 2.46 -12.78 23.18
N LEU A 25 2.91 -13.89 23.75
CA LEU A 25 2.03 -14.97 24.19
C LEU A 25 2.24 -15.22 25.68
N ALA A 26 1.15 -15.34 26.42
CA ALA A 26 1.17 -15.67 27.83
C ALA A 26 0.64 -17.09 28.02
N SER A 27 1.36 -17.92 28.76
CA SER A 27 0.98 -19.31 29.03
C SER A 27 0.83 -19.55 30.54
N PRO A 28 -0.22 -20.26 30.98
CA PRO A 28 -0.34 -20.72 32.36
C PRO A 28 0.60 -21.90 32.67
N CYS A 29 1.29 -22.43 31.66
CA CYS A 29 2.24 -23.55 31.74
C CYS A 29 3.63 -23.13 31.26
N ALA A 30 4.65 -23.94 31.57
CA ALA A 30 5.97 -23.77 30.96
C ALA A 30 5.87 -24.00 29.44
N ILE A 31 6.63 -23.22 28.66
CA ILE A 31 6.68 -23.33 27.20
C ILE A 31 7.80 -24.29 26.84
N SER A 32 7.46 -25.33 26.07
CA SER A 32 8.42 -26.30 25.56
C SER A 32 9.16 -25.77 24.33
N ALA A 33 10.32 -26.35 24.02
CA ALA A 33 11.07 -26.03 22.81
C ALA A 33 10.26 -26.27 21.51
N ARG A 34 9.34 -27.25 21.52
CA ARG A 34 8.45 -27.52 20.38
C ARG A 34 7.44 -26.38 20.18
N GLU A 35 6.81 -25.91 21.25
CA GLU A 35 5.89 -24.79 21.20
C GLU A 35 6.60 -23.50 20.76
N GLN A 36 7.78 -23.24 21.31
CA GLN A 36 8.63 -22.14 20.87
C GLN A 36 8.90 -22.21 19.36
N SER A 37 9.32 -23.37 18.84
CA SER A 37 9.59 -23.54 17.41
C SER A 37 8.37 -23.30 16.52
N ILE A 38 7.17 -23.68 16.99
CA ILE A 38 5.92 -23.41 16.29
C ILE A 38 5.65 -21.90 16.24
N VAL A 39 5.81 -21.21 17.37
CA VAL A 39 5.60 -19.75 17.43
C VAL A 39 6.61 -19.00 16.57
N ASP A 40 7.86 -19.45 16.52
CA ASP A 40 8.89 -18.86 15.65
C ASP A 40 8.50 -18.98 14.17
N ARG A 41 8.02 -20.16 13.74
CA ARG A 41 7.52 -20.36 12.37
C ARG A 41 6.30 -19.49 12.07
N LEU A 42 5.37 -19.37 13.02
CA LEU A 42 4.21 -18.49 12.89
C LEU A 42 4.63 -17.03 12.75
N ALA A 43 5.60 -16.56 13.53
CA ALA A 43 6.11 -15.19 13.43
C ALA A 43 6.76 -14.91 12.07
N VAL A 44 7.48 -15.88 11.49
CA VAL A 44 8.02 -15.76 10.13
C VAL A 44 6.91 -15.66 9.09
N GLN A 45 5.90 -16.53 9.15
CA GLN A 45 4.77 -16.51 8.21
C GLN A 45 3.95 -15.22 8.32
N LEU A 46 3.71 -14.74 9.55
CA LEU A 46 3.08 -13.44 9.78
C LEU A 46 3.91 -12.30 9.19
N GLY A 47 5.24 -12.37 9.27
CA GLY A 47 6.13 -11.40 8.66
C GLY A 47 5.93 -11.29 7.14
N VAL A 48 5.85 -12.43 6.45
CA VAL A 48 5.57 -12.50 5.01
C VAL A 48 4.18 -11.93 4.71
N THR A 49 3.15 -12.36 5.42
CA THR A 49 1.76 -11.94 5.18
C THR A 49 1.56 -10.45 5.43
N LEU A 50 2.08 -9.92 6.54
CA LEU A 50 2.00 -8.48 6.85
C LEU A 50 2.73 -7.64 5.79
N HIS A 51 3.88 -8.11 5.30
CA HIS A 51 4.57 -7.45 4.22
C HIS A 51 3.71 -7.41 2.95
N ASN A 52 3.14 -8.54 2.55
CA ASN A 52 2.30 -8.64 1.36
C ASN A 52 1.06 -7.73 1.44
N LEU A 53 0.41 -7.69 2.61
CA LEU A 53 -0.74 -6.81 2.84
C LEU A 53 -0.36 -5.33 2.71
N ARG A 54 0.80 -4.94 3.25
CA ARG A 54 1.27 -3.55 3.15
C ARG A 54 1.59 -3.18 1.70
N GLN A 55 2.28 -4.06 0.97
CA GLN A 55 2.57 -3.86 -0.46
C GLN A 55 1.29 -3.75 -1.29
N PHE A 56 0.28 -4.57 -1.00
CA PHE A 56 -1.01 -4.49 -1.70
C PHE A 56 -1.73 -3.16 -1.44
N GLY A 57 -1.70 -2.66 -0.21
CA GLY A 57 -2.25 -1.35 0.14
C GLY A 57 -1.52 -0.19 -0.54
N GLU A 58 -0.18 -0.22 -0.53
CA GLU A 58 0.68 0.76 -1.22
C GLU A 58 0.40 0.74 -2.74
N MET A 59 0.24 -0.44 -3.34
CA MET A 59 -0.08 -0.59 -4.76
C MET A 59 -1.46 -0.04 -5.11
N LYS A 60 -2.48 -0.29 -4.27
CA LYS A 60 -3.82 0.31 -4.46
C LYS A 60 -3.80 1.83 -4.40
N LEU A 61 -3.06 2.40 -3.45
CA LEU A 61 -2.93 3.84 -3.33
C LEU A 61 -2.28 4.44 -4.58
N LEU A 62 -1.22 3.81 -5.09
CA LEU A 62 -0.55 4.25 -6.31
C LEU A 62 -1.47 4.13 -7.54
N SER A 63 -2.21 3.03 -7.68
CA SER A 63 -3.18 2.87 -8.77
C SER A 63 -4.30 3.90 -8.71
N GLU A 64 -4.75 4.27 -7.51
CA GLU A 64 -5.78 5.30 -7.33
C GLU A 64 -5.23 6.69 -7.68
N GLN A 65 -4.00 7.00 -7.28
CA GLN A 65 -3.32 8.23 -7.69
C GLN A 65 -3.19 8.31 -9.22
N LEU A 66 -2.76 7.23 -9.87
CA LEU A 66 -2.67 7.16 -11.34
C LEU A 66 -4.05 7.34 -12.01
N ARG A 67 -5.12 6.77 -11.44
CA ARG A 67 -6.49 6.95 -11.94
C ARG A 67 -6.94 8.40 -11.85
N VAL A 68 -6.65 9.08 -10.75
CA VAL A 68 -6.97 10.51 -10.56
C VAL A 68 -6.19 11.38 -11.55
N HIS A 69 -4.88 11.18 -11.65
CA HIS A 69 -4.05 11.95 -12.59
C HIS A 69 -4.44 11.67 -14.06
N GLY A 70 -4.76 10.42 -14.41
CA GLY A 70 -5.24 10.07 -15.75
C GLY A 70 -6.59 10.71 -16.10
N ALA A 71 -7.49 10.83 -15.11
CA ALA A 71 -8.75 11.55 -15.29
C ALA A 71 -8.55 13.07 -15.47
N GLU A 72 -7.59 13.66 -14.74
CA GLU A 72 -7.22 15.07 -14.89
C GLU A 72 -6.57 15.35 -16.25
N ILE A 73 -5.75 14.43 -16.76
CA ILE A 73 -5.16 14.52 -18.11
C ILE A 73 -6.28 14.50 -19.17
N HIS A 74 -7.24 13.58 -19.07
CA HIS A 74 -8.36 13.55 -20.02
C HIS A 74 -9.26 14.79 -19.97
N ILE A 75 -9.40 15.43 -18.80
CA ILE A 75 -10.12 16.71 -18.69
C ILE A 75 -9.31 17.83 -19.34
N THR A 76 -7.99 17.86 -19.10
CA THR A 76 -7.07 18.88 -19.64
C THR A 76 -6.93 18.76 -21.15
N ASP A 77 -6.79 17.54 -21.68
CA ASP A 77 -6.74 17.25 -23.11
C ASP A 77 -8.04 17.67 -23.81
N ARG A 78 -9.20 17.46 -23.19
CA ARG A 78 -10.48 17.90 -23.73
C ARG A 78 -10.64 19.42 -23.72
N GLN A 79 -10.13 20.09 -22.69
CA GLN A 79 -10.11 21.55 -22.62
C GLN A 79 -9.13 22.15 -23.65
N LEU A 80 -8.00 21.47 -23.91
CA LEU A 80 -7.07 21.82 -24.99
C LEU A 80 -7.68 21.60 -26.38
N GLU A 81 -8.41 20.50 -26.61
CA GLU A 81 -9.15 20.28 -27.87
C GLU A 81 -10.28 21.29 -28.08
N GLU A 82 -10.97 21.71 -27.02
CA GLU A 82 -11.99 22.77 -27.08
C GLU A 82 -11.37 24.16 -27.29
N ALA A 83 -10.19 24.42 -26.71
CA ALA A 83 -9.44 25.66 -26.92
C ALA A 83 -8.75 25.74 -28.30
N ASP A 84 -8.36 24.60 -28.87
CA ASP A 84 -7.79 24.50 -30.23
C ASP A 84 -8.86 24.55 -31.32
N ARG A 85 -10.15 24.36 -30.97
CA ARG A 85 -11.30 24.67 -31.86
C ARG A 85 -11.59 26.17 -31.98
N LEU A 86 -10.58 27.03 -31.85
CA LEU A 86 -10.64 28.36 -32.44
C LEU A 86 -10.86 28.18 -33.96
N PRO A 87 -11.92 28.77 -34.53
CA PRO A 87 -12.30 28.46 -35.91
C PRO A 87 -11.21 28.95 -36.86
N VAL A 88 -10.78 28.04 -37.74
CA VAL A 88 -9.90 28.29 -38.91
C VAL A 88 -10.41 29.48 -39.77
N GLU A 89 -11.67 29.86 -39.59
CA GLU A 89 -12.34 31.04 -40.16
C GLU A 89 -11.67 32.38 -39.79
N ALA A 90 -10.96 32.48 -38.65
CA ALA A 90 -10.31 33.72 -38.23
C ALA A 90 -9.00 34.04 -38.99
N LEU A 91 -8.36 33.03 -39.60
CA LEU A 91 -7.10 33.21 -40.34
C LEU A 91 -7.32 33.55 -41.82
N SER A 92 -8.51 33.30 -42.37
CA SER A 92 -8.85 33.58 -43.78
C SER A 92 -9.33 35.01 -44.04
N VAL A 93 -9.72 35.76 -43.00
CA VAL A 93 -10.26 37.13 -43.15
C VAL A 93 -9.15 38.20 -43.09
N LEU A 94 -7.99 37.89 -42.50
CA LEU A 94 -6.90 38.87 -42.32
C LEU A 94 -5.81 38.82 -43.40
N GLY A 95 -5.87 37.88 -44.34
CA GLY A 95 -4.90 37.75 -45.45
C GLY A 95 -5.34 38.38 -46.78
N GLY A 96 -6.51 39.05 -46.83
CA GLY A 96 -7.15 39.46 -48.08
C GLY A 96 -7.10 40.95 -48.45
N TRP A 97 -6.40 41.79 -47.69
CA TRP A 97 -6.24 43.22 -48.03
C TRP A 97 -4.83 43.69 -47.71
N ARG A 98 -3.93 43.53 -48.67
CA ARG A 98 -2.89 44.51 -49.04
C ARG A 98 -2.27 44.14 -50.37
#